data_AF-A0A8T5RAR8-F1
#
_entry.id   AF-A0A8T5RAR8-F1
#
_cell.length_a   1.000
_cell.length_b   1.000
_cell.length_c   1.000
_cell.angle_alpha   90.00
_cell.angle_beta   90.00
_cell.angle_gamma   90.00
#
_symmetry.space_group_name_H-M   'P 1'
#
loop_
_entity.id
_entity.type
_entity.pdbx_description
1 polymer ?
#
loop_
_entity_poly.entity_id
_entity_poly.type
_entity_poly.pdbx_seq_one_letter_code
_entity_poly.pdbx_strand_id
1 'polypeptide(L)'
;MAFYMVTFTYPPNKAKEIGQTFLSKKNIKLPDYIKQVNVFVVMDNDVKSYIIYEVENDKTHNALIAIANRFTDYFDIEGSKFKIEPLLTTKEALNLIGLA
;
A
#
# COMPACT_ATOMS: atom_id res chain seq x y z
N MET A 1 14.36 9.38 1.26
CA MET A 1 13.01 8.83 1.43
C MET A 1 12.89 7.67 0.49
N ALA A 2 12.25 6.60 0.93
CA ALA A 2 11.93 5.45 0.08
C ALA A 2 10.42 5.42 -0.13
N PHE A 3 10.00 4.78 -1.22
CA PHE A 3 8.59 4.74 -1.60
C PHE A 3 8.13 3.29 -1.75
N TYR A 4 6.91 3.03 -1.29
CA TYR A 4 6.23 1.75 -1.51
C TYR A 4 4.87 2.00 -2.17
N MET A 5 4.53 1.18 -3.16
CA MET A 5 3.17 1.07 -3.67
C MET A 5 2.54 -0.20 -3.13
N VAL A 6 1.32 -0.08 -2.62
CA VAL A 6 0.45 -1.24 -2.43
C VAL A 6 -0.61 -1.24 -3.51
N THR A 7 -0.67 -2.33 -4.27
CA THR A 7 -1.81 -2.66 -5.11
C THR A 7 -2.69 -3.61 -4.33
N PHE A 8 -3.86 -3.16 -3.91
CA PHE A 8 -4.87 -3.98 -3.25
C PHE A 8 -6.03 -4.24 -4.22
N THR A 9 -6.50 -5.48 -4.32
CA THR A 9 -7.55 -5.85 -5.26
C THR A 9 -8.55 -6.76 -4.58
N TYR A 10 -9.84 -6.56 -4.85
CA TYR A 10 -10.92 -7.39 -4.31
C TYR A 10 -12.14 -7.39 -5.24
N PRO A 11 -12.97 -8.46 -5.19
CA PRO A 11 -14.22 -8.53 -5.95
C PRO A 11 -15.22 -7.43 -5.55
N PRO A 12 -16.00 -6.85 -6.49
CA PRO A 12 -16.95 -5.77 -6.16
C PRO A 12 -18.03 -6.18 -5.14
N ASN A 13 -18.45 -7.45 -5.13
CA ASN A 13 -19.41 -7.97 -4.14
C ASN A 13 -18.85 -8.03 -2.71
N LYS A 14 -17.53 -7.87 -2.54
CA LYS A 14 -16.85 -7.77 -1.23
C LYS A 14 -16.61 -6.33 -0.78
N ALA A 15 -16.94 -5.32 -1.59
CA ALA A 15 -16.64 -3.92 -1.29
C ALA A 15 -17.21 -3.43 0.05
N LYS A 16 -18.42 -3.87 0.42
CA LYS A 16 -19.03 -3.49 1.70
C LYS A 16 -18.27 -4.07 2.90
N GLU A 17 -17.87 -5.34 2.81
CA GLU A 17 -17.08 -6.04 3.83
C GLU A 17 -15.71 -5.37 4.01
N ILE A 18 -15.02 -5.08 2.90
CA ILE A 18 -13.74 -4.34 2.88
C ILE A 18 -13.88 -2.97 3.53
N GLY A 19 -14.93 -2.22 3.17
CA GLY A 19 -15.21 -0.90 3.74
C GLY A 19 -15.48 -0.94 5.24
N GLN A 20 -16.21 -1.95 5.72
CA GLN A 20 -16.45 -2.17 7.15
C GLN A 20 -15.15 -2.49 7.89
N THR A 21 -14.32 -3.38 7.36
CA THR A 21 -12.99 -3.68 7.93
C THR A 21 -12.14 -2.42 8.02
N PHE A 22 -12.06 -1.64 6.93
CA PHE A 22 -11.32 -0.37 6.91
C PHE A 22 -11.82 0.61 7.98
N LEU A 23 -13.13 0.81 8.11
CA LEU A 23 -13.70 1.75 9.09
C LEU A 23 -13.46 1.29 10.53
N SER A 24 -13.57 0.00 10.80
CA SER A 24 -13.33 -0.58 12.14
C SER A 24 -11.88 -0.40 12.60
N LYS A 25 -10.94 -0.29 11.65
CA LYS A 25 -9.49 -0.17 11.90
C LYS A 25 -8.94 1.21 11.57
N LYS A 26 -9.77 2.18 11.17
CA LYS A 26 -9.35 3.51 10.72
C LYS A 26 -8.48 4.27 11.75
N ASN A 27 -8.61 3.92 13.03
CA ASN A 27 -7.85 4.53 14.13
C ASN A 27 -6.49 3.87 14.41
N ILE A 28 -6.14 2.77 13.73
CA ILE A 28 -4.79 2.20 13.79
C ILE A 28 -3.89 3.13 12.96
N LYS A 29 -3.21 4.04 13.65
CA LYS A 29 -2.23 4.93 13.03
C LYS A 29 -1.04 4.10 12.57
N LEU A 30 -0.61 4.36 11.34
CA LEU A 30 0.72 3.95 10.91
C LEU A 30 1.76 4.69 11.75
N PRO A 31 2.94 4.09 12.00
CA PRO A 31 4.05 4.78 12.64
C PRO A 31 4.38 6.11 11.94
N ASP A 32 4.85 7.11 12.70
CA ASP A 32 5.07 8.48 12.20
C ASP A 32 6.07 8.57 11.03
N TYR A 33 6.99 7.60 10.92
CA TYR A 33 7.95 7.48 9.81
C TYR A 33 7.34 6.91 8.52
N ILE A 34 6.02 6.65 8.49
CA ILE A 34 5.28 6.16 7.32
C ILE A 34 4.17 7.16 6.99
N LYS A 35 4.33 7.86 5.87
CA LYS A 35 3.35 8.80 5.35
C LYS A 35 2.61 8.18 4.17
N GLN A 36 1.28 8.11 4.27
CA GLN A 36 0.45 7.77 3.12
C GLN A 36 0.34 8.99 2.20
N VAL A 37 1.02 8.95 1.06
CA VAL A 37 1.10 10.06 0.10
C VAL A 37 -0.22 10.23 -0.63
N ASN A 38 -0.76 9.14 -1.17
CA ASN A 38 -2.02 9.17 -1.90
C ASN A 38 -2.68 7.79 -1.97
N VAL A 39 -3.98 7.77 -2.26
CA VAL A 39 -4.75 6.56 -2.56
C VAL A 39 -5.59 6.82 -3.80
N PHE A 40 -5.41 5.99 -4.82
CA PHE A 40 -6.27 5.97 -6.00
C PHE A 40 -7.11 4.70 -5.97
N VAL A 41 -8.37 4.81 -6.39
CA VAL A 41 -9.27 3.67 -6.50
C VAL A 41 -9.75 3.57 -7.94
N VAL A 42 -9.65 2.38 -8.51
CA VAL A 42 -10.12 2.05 -9.85
C VAL A 42 -11.26 1.06 -9.72
N MET A 43 -12.38 1.40 -10.37
CA MET A 43 -13.53 0.53 -10.53
C MET A 43 -13.37 -0.19 -11.88
N ASP A 44 -13.14 -1.49 -11.83
CA ASP A 44 -12.97 -2.40 -12.98
C ASP A 44 -13.72 -3.70 -12.65
N ASN A 45 -13.49 -4.80 -13.38
CA ASN A 45 -14.01 -6.13 -13.04
C ASN A 45 -13.74 -6.50 -11.57
N ASP A 46 -12.56 -6.15 -11.07
CA ASP A 46 -12.24 -6.08 -9.65
C ASP A 46 -12.09 -4.62 -9.22
N VAL A 47 -12.37 -4.32 -7.95
CA VAL A 47 -11.99 -3.02 -7.37
C VAL A 47 -10.51 -3.06 -7.03
N LYS A 48 -9.76 -2.06 -7.48
CA LYS A 48 -8.31 -1.93 -7.26
C LYS A 48 -8.01 -0.63 -6.53
N SER A 49 -7.15 -0.70 -5.52
CA SER A 49 -6.60 0.47 -4.84
C SER A 49 -5.08 0.53 -5.05
N TYR A 50 -4.58 1.68 -5.47
CA TYR A 50 -3.15 2.00 -5.49
C TYR A 50 -2.86 2.94 -4.34
N ILE A 51 -2.07 2.47 -3.38
CA ILE A 51 -1.74 3.23 -2.17
C ILE A 51 -0.25 3.50 -2.18
N ILE A 52 0.14 4.77 -2.13
CA ILE A 52 1.55 5.17 -2.17
C ILE A 52 1.96 5.60 -0.76
N TYR A 53 3.04 5.02 -0.26
CA TYR A 53 3.68 5.37 1.00
C TYR A 53 5.04 5.99 0.74
N GLU A 54 5.36 7.02 1.51
CA GLU A 54 6.68 7.64 1.66
C GLU A 54 7.20 7.27 3.04
N VAL A 55 8.44 6.80 3.12
CA VAL A 55 9.06 6.33 4.37
C VAL A 55 10.48 6.84 4.55
N GLU A 56 10.92 6.94 5.79
CA GLU A 56 12.32 7.22 6.13
C GLU A 56 13.24 6.07 5.67
N ASN A 57 14.40 6.41 5.09
CA ASN A 57 15.30 5.43 4.45
C ASN A 57 15.81 4.36 5.44
N ASP A 58 16.17 4.78 6.64
CA ASP A 58 16.68 3.92 7.72
C ASP A 58 15.57 3.12 8.42
N LYS A 59 14.30 3.34 8.05
CA LYS A 59 13.12 2.62 8.58
C LYS A 59 12.44 1.70 7.57
N THR A 60 12.99 1.56 6.36
CA THR A 60 12.39 0.80 5.24
C THR A 60 11.91 -0.60 5.61
N HIS A 61 12.73 -1.40 6.32
CA HIS A 61 12.32 -2.75 6.73
C HIS A 61 11.15 -2.75 7.72
N ASN A 62 11.20 -1.90 8.75
CA ASN A 62 10.12 -1.76 9.72
C ASN A 62 8.85 -1.22 9.07
N ALA A 63 8.99 -0.32 8.10
CA ALA A 63 7.88 0.22 7.33
C ALA A 63 7.21 -0.86 6.47
N LEU A 64 7.99 -1.72 5.80
CA LEU A 64 7.46 -2.85 5.04
C LEU A 64 6.62 -3.77 5.93
N ILE A 65 7.10 -4.11 7.13
CA ILE A 65 6.36 -4.94 8.10
C ILE A 65 5.07 -4.24 8.53
N ALA A 66 5.14 -2.96 8.90
CA ALA A 66 3.96 -2.20 9.34
C ALA A 66 2.90 -2.07 8.24
N ILE A 67 3.33 -1.83 6.99
CA ILE A 67 2.43 -1.80 5.83
C ILE A 67 1.82 -3.19 5.62
N ALA A 68 2.61 -4.26 5.61
CA ALA A 68 2.11 -5.62 5.42
C ALA A 68 1.09 -6.03 6.50
N ASN A 69 1.40 -5.75 7.77
CA ASN A 69 0.49 -6.02 8.90
C ASN A 69 -0.84 -5.28 8.77
N ARG A 70 -0.86 -4.08 8.18
CA ARG A 70 -2.13 -3.39 7.91
C ARG A 70 -3.03 -4.15 6.94
N PHE A 71 -2.45 -4.94 6.04
CA PHE A 71 -3.22 -5.71 5.06
C PHE A 71 -3.58 -7.13 5.53
N THR A 72 -3.00 -7.63 6.63
CA THR A 72 -3.39 -8.92 7.20
C THR A 72 -4.84 -8.95 7.66
N ASP A 73 -5.39 -7.80 8.04
CA ASP A 73 -6.80 -7.65 8.45
C ASP A 73 -7.81 -8.00 7.33
N TYR A 74 -7.37 -8.09 6.07
CA TYR A 74 -8.24 -8.44 4.94
C TYR A 74 -8.10 -9.90 4.51
N PHE A 75 -7.23 -10.71 5.13
CA PHE A 75 -6.91 -12.07 4.65
C PHE A 75 -8.11 -13.01 4.63
N ASP A 76 -9.06 -12.81 5.54
CA ASP A 76 -10.27 -13.63 5.62
C ASP A 76 -11.33 -13.24 4.58
N ILE A 77 -11.13 -12.13 3.86
CA ILE A 77 -12.05 -11.69 2.79
C ILE A 77 -11.66 -12.38 1.49
N GLU A 78 -12.48 -13.36 1.10
CA GLU A 78 -12.30 -14.14 -0.12
C GLU A 78 -12.12 -13.26 -1.37
N GLY A 79 -11.12 -13.59 -2.17
CA GLY A 79 -10.78 -12.88 -3.41
C GLY A 79 -9.96 -11.60 -3.19
N SER A 80 -9.78 -11.15 -1.94
CA SER A 80 -8.89 -10.04 -1.64
C SER A 80 -7.43 -10.47 -1.79
N LYS A 81 -6.61 -9.57 -2.35
CA LYS A 81 -5.17 -9.78 -2.54
C LYS A 81 -4.45 -8.45 -2.52
N PHE A 82 -3.21 -8.44 -2.05
CA PHE A 82 -2.36 -7.25 -2.09
C PHE A 82 -0.95 -7.60 -2.56
N LYS A 83 -0.29 -6.60 -3.16
CA LYS A 83 1.12 -6.65 -3.54
C LYS A 83 1.78 -5.37 -3.04
N ILE A 84 2.95 -5.49 -2.40
CA ILE A 84 3.79 -4.35 -2.01
C ILE A 84 4.98 -4.28 -2.96
N GLU A 85 5.21 -3.13 -3.56
CA GLU A 85 6.31 -2.87 -4.50
C GLU A 85 7.17 -1.71 -4.00
N PRO A 86 8.49 -1.88 -3.80
CA PRO A 86 9.38 -0.75 -3.63
C PRO A 86 9.43 0.06 -4.93
N LEU A 87 9.37 1.38 -4.83
CA LEU A 87 9.44 2.27 -5.97
C LEU A 87 10.77 3.04 -5.96
N LEU A 88 11.33 3.23 -7.15
CA LEU A 88 12.41 4.17 -7.39
C LEU A 88 11.83 5.45 -7.98
N THR A 89 12.32 6.60 -7.51
CA THR A 89 12.11 7.85 -8.25
C THR A 89 12.81 7.76 -9.60
N THR A 90 12.37 8.57 -10.58
CA THR A 90 13.03 8.65 -11.89
C THR A 90 14.52 8.93 -11.75
N LYS A 91 14.92 9.81 -10.83
CA LYS A 91 16.33 10.13 -10.58
C LYS A 91 17.12 8.90 -10.08
N GLU A 92 16.59 8.17 -9.10
CA GLU A 92 17.24 6.96 -8.59
C GLU A 92 17.35 5.88 -9.68
N ALA A 93 16.28 5.69 -10.47
CA ALA A 93 16.29 4.76 -11.59
C ALA A 93 17.33 5.12 -12.66
N LEU A 94 17.50 6.41 -12.99
CA LEU A 94 18.52 6.89 -13.93
C LEU A 94 19.94 6.73 -13.39
N ASN A 95 20.16 6.99 -12.10
CA ASN A 95 21.45 6.77 -11.45
C ASN A 95 21.93 5.31 -11.58
N LEU A 96 21.02 4.34 -11.49
CA LEU A 96 21.36 2.91 -11.61
C LEU A 96 21.95 2.52 -12.96
N ILE A 97 21.65 3.29 -14.02
CA ILE A 97 22.12 3.06 -15.38
C ILE A 97 23.14 4.12 -15.84
N GLY A 98 23.64 4.95 -14.92
CA GLY A 98 24.68 5.96 -15.20
C GLY A 98 24.21 7.14 -16.03
N LEU A 99 22.92 7.46 -16.02
CA LEU A 99 22.32 8.57 -16.80
C LEU A 99 22.02 9.83 -15.97
N ALA A 100 22.36 9.86 -14.68
CA ALA A 100 22.10 10.98 -13.78
C ALA A 100 23.21 11.16 -12.74
#